data_AF-A0A3B4GC17-F1
#
_entry.id   AF-A0A3B4GC17-F1
#
_cell.length_a   1.000
_cell.length_b   1.000
_cell.length_c   1.000
_cell.angle_alpha   90.00
_cell.angle_beta   90.00
_cell.angle_gamma   90.00
#
_symmetry.space_group_name_H-M   'P 1'
#
loop_
_entity.id
_entity.type
_entity.pdbx_description
1 polymer ?
#
loop_
_entity_poly.entity_id
_entity_poly.type
_entity_poly.pdbx_seq_one_letter_code
_entity_poly.pdbx_strand_id
1 'polypeptide(L)'
;ALTIYKASIKNYKLSSVEYSFIKLQEQIAVSQKIATYMANKASVTLWKGDLCAFKVDAIVNAANESLSHMGGLAKALSATGGRTIQAESDVFIAKNGKLKAGEVAVTTAGKLPCMKLIHLVGPCLQNDRTVHMISHAKKLLTKGILNVMTCAEEHKFSSIAIPAVSSGIFNFPVTICADVVVTTIKKYIEHKNPTSPPFEIHLVNNDDLTVTEMERPFKEILLEPLSDVMQCFP
;
A
#
# COMPACT_ATOMS: atom_id res chain seq x y z
N ALA A 1 4.55 5.24 27.11
CA ALA A 1 5.06 6.60 27.43
C ALA A 1 4.06 7.71 27.05
N LEU A 2 3.56 7.79 25.81
CA LEU A 2 2.62 8.86 25.39
C LEU A 2 1.28 8.89 26.15
N THR A 3 0.73 7.74 26.53
CA THR A 3 -0.57 7.68 27.24
C THR A 3 -0.50 8.26 28.65
N ILE A 4 0.66 8.17 29.31
CA ILE A 4 0.90 8.74 30.64
C ILE A 4 1.00 10.27 30.56
N TYR A 5 1.53 10.81 29.45
CA TYR A 5 1.64 12.26 29.25
C TYR A 5 0.27 12.93 29.04
N LYS A 6 -0.67 12.28 28.32
CA LYS A 6 -2.02 12.81 28.06
C LYS A 6 -2.87 13.00 29.33
N ALA A 7 -2.62 12.23 30.39
CA ALA A 7 -3.40 12.32 31.64
C ALA A 7 -2.99 13.52 32.52
N SER A 8 -1.76 14.05 32.37
CA SER A 8 -1.23 15.12 33.23
C SER A 8 -1.57 16.55 32.73
N ILE A 9 -1.96 16.71 31.46
CA ILE A 9 -2.09 18.02 30.79
C ILE A 9 -3.48 18.66 30.96
N LYS A 10 -4.46 17.99 31.56
CA LYS A 10 -5.83 18.54 31.68
C LYS A 10 -5.92 19.89 32.43
N ASN A 11 -4.86 20.36 33.10
CA ASN A 11 -4.85 21.61 33.86
C ASN A 11 -3.67 22.57 33.56
N TYR A 12 -2.89 22.42 32.48
CA TYR A 12 -1.78 23.33 32.16
C TYR A 12 -1.92 24.03 30.80
N LYS A 13 -1.73 25.36 30.79
CA LYS A 13 -1.73 26.20 29.59
C LYS A 13 -0.34 26.11 28.93
N LEU A 14 -0.22 25.30 27.89
CA LEU A 14 1.03 25.09 27.14
C LEU A 14 1.49 26.39 26.45
N SER A 15 2.81 26.58 26.38
CA SER A 15 3.42 27.66 25.60
C SER A 15 3.30 27.40 24.08
N SER A 16 3.41 28.45 23.26
CA SER A 16 3.37 28.32 21.79
C SER A 16 4.48 27.41 21.23
N VAL A 17 5.63 27.35 21.91
CA VAL A 17 6.77 26.50 21.55
C VAL A 17 6.50 25.04 21.89
N GLU A 18 5.95 24.74 23.07
CA GLU A 18 5.57 23.37 23.45
C GLU A 18 4.43 22.84 22.58
N TYR A 19 3.46 23.68 22.24
CA TYR A 19 2.40 23.32 21.29
C TYR A 19 2.98 22.99 19.92
N SER A 20 3.96 23.78 19.46
CA SER A 20 4.66 23.54 18.19
C SER A 20 5.52 22.28 18.24
N PHE A 21 6.20 21.99 19.36
CA PHE A 21 6.97 20.76 19.57
C PHE A 21 6.08 19.52 19.62
N ILE A 22 4.91 19.58 20.29
CA ILE A 22 3.92 18.50 20.29
C ILE A 22 3.34 18.31 18.90
N LYS A 23 3.03 19.39 18.17
CA LYS A 23 2.60 19.32 16.76
C LYS A 23 3.68 18.74 15.85
N LEU A 24 4.95 19.06 16.10
CA LEU A 24 6.09 18.49 15.40
C LEU A 24 6.26 17.00 15.73
N GLN A 25 6.05 16.59 16.99
CA GLN A 25 6.05 15.18 17.39
C GLN A 25 4.82 14.41 16.89
N GLU A 26 3.67 15.05 16.73
CA GLU A 26 2.48 14.50 16.05
C GLU A 26 2.65 14.48 14.52
N GLN A 27 3.45 15.38 13.95
CA GLN A 27 3.85 15.39 12.54
C GLN A 27 4.99 14.42 12.21
N ILE A 28 5.69 13.87 13.21
CA ILE A 28 6.43 12.63 13.01
C ILE A 28 5.35 11.55 12.88
N ALA A 29 5.01 11.18 11.64
CA ALA A 29 4.15 10.04 11.38
C ALA A 29 4.74 8.81 12.07
N VAL A 30 4.25 8.47 13.25
CA VAL A 30 4.70 7.28 13.98
C VAL A 30 4.14 6.09 13.23
N SER A 31 4.98 5.51 12.37
CA SER A 31 4.70 4.22 11.76
C SER A 31 4.75 3.14 12.84
N GLN A 32 3.63 2.48 13.10
CA GLN A 32 3.53 1.35 14.01
C GLN A 32 3.59 0.05 13.22
N LYS A 33 4.61 -0.77 13.49
CA LYS A 33 4.69 -2.14 12.98
C LYS A 33 3.67 -3.00 13.70
N ILE A 34 2.88 -3.77 12.96
CA ILE A 34 1.82 -4.62 13.51
C ILE A 34 2.23 -6.09 13.46
N ALA A 35 2.65 -6.57 12.30
CA ALA A 35 3.04 -7.96 12.10
C ALA A 35 4.08 -8.09 10.99
N THR A 36 4.86 -9.17 11.02
CA THR A 36 5.85 -9.49 9.99
C THR A 36 5.78 -10.97 9.66
N TYR A 37 5.81 -11.28 8.37
CA TYR A 37 5.90 -12.61 7.79
C TYR A 37 7.18 -12.69 6.95
N MET A 38 7.86 -13.83 6.96
CA MET A 38 9.09 -14.04 6.20
C MET A 38 9.07 -15.41 5.51
N ALA A 39 9.36 -15.43 4.21
CA ALA A 39 9.52 -16.66 3.42
C ALA A 39 10.33 -16.36 2.15
N ASN A 40 11.09 -17.34 1.64
CA ASN A 40 11.82 -17.25 0.36
C ASN A 40 12.66 -15.96 0.18
N LYS A 41 13.39 -15.55 1.23
CA LYS A 41 14.16 -14.27 1.26
C LYS A 41 13.27 -13.05 0.91
N ALA A 42 12.01 -13.09 1.29
CA ALA A 42 11.13 -11.94 1.25
C ALA A 42 10.52 -11.74 2.64
N SER A 43 10.25 -10.50 2.99
CA SER A 43 9.47 -10.16 4.19
C SER A 43 8.25 -9.35 3.81
N VAL A 44 7.10 -9.69 4.37
CA VAL A 44 5.90 -8.87 4.32
C VAL A 44 5.70 -8.27 5.71
N THR A 45 5.57 -6.94 5.82
CA THR A 45 5.31 -6.27 7.10
C THR A 45 4.07 -5.43 7.00
N LEU A 46 3.13 -5.62 7.93
CA LEU A 46 1.96 -4.76 8.06
C LEU A 46 2.27 -3.58 8.98
N TRP A 47 1.94 -2.38 8.52
CA TRP A 47 2.15 -1.11 9.21
C TRP A 47 0.87 -0.29 9.28
N LYS A 48 0.65 0.36 10.42
CA LYS A 48 -0.13 1.58 10.50
C LYS A 48 0.82 2.76 10.32
N GLY A 49 0.65 3.56 9.27
CA GLY A 49 1.55 4.68 8.98
C GLY A 49 1.14 5.48 7.75
N ASP A 50 1.84 6.59 7.51
CA ASP A 50 1.63 7.44 6.34
C ASP A 50 2.62 7.06 5.22
N LEU A 51 2.08 6.67 4.07
CA LEU A 51 2.87 6.39 2.87
C LEU A 51 3.69 7.60 2.41
N CYS A 52 3.21 8.83 2.63
CA CYS A 52 3.92 10.04 2.18
C CYS A 52 5.27 10.23 2.90
N ALA A 53 5.46 9.60 4.06
CA ALA A 53 6.68 9.66 4.85
C ALA A 53 7.47 8.33 4.87
N PHE A 54 7.00 7.30 4.14
CA PHE A 54 7.55 5.95 4.23
C PHE A 54 8.81 5.79 3.37
N LYS A 55 9.91 5.34 3.98
CA LYS A 55 11.23 5.20 3.32
C LYS A 55 11.39 3.81 2.72
N VAL A 56 11.29 3.71 1.41
CA VAL A 56 11.42 2.49 0.60
C VAL A 56 11.90 2.87 -0.80
N ASP A 57 12.28 1.91 -1.64
CA ASP A 57 12.69 2.22 -3.02
C ASP A 57 11.50 2.67 -3.86
N ALA A 58 10.34 2.03 -3.70
CA ALA A 58 9.12 2.39 -4.42
C ALA A 58 7.87 2.42 -3.54
N ILE A 59 6.99 3.37 -3.83
CA ILE A 59 5.65 3.45 -3.23
C ILE A 59 4.60 3.20 -4.32
N VAL A 60 3.62 2.36 -4.02
CA VAL A 60 2.46 2.15 -4.89
C VAL A 60 1.45 3.26 -4.63
N ASN A 61 1.13 4.02 -5.69
CA ASN A 61 0.02 4.95 -5.70
C ASN A 61 -1.25 4.25 -6.20
N ALA A 62 -2.36 4.40 -5.49
CA ALA A 62 -3.69 4.02 -5.97
C ALA A 62 -4.21 5.08 -6.96
N ALA A 63 -4.02 4.84 -8.25
CA ALA A 63 -4.25 5.80 -9.33
C ALA A 63 -5.53 5.52 -10.12
N ASN A 64 -5.92 6.50 -10.95
CA ASN A 64 -6.95 6.34 -11.99
C ASN A 64 -6.32 6.21 -13.38
N GLU A 65 -7.14 5.88 -14.37
CA GLU A 65 -6.80 5.62 -15.77
C GLU A 65 -6.09 6.78 -16.47
N SER A 66 -6.30 8.01 -15.97
CA SER A 66 -5.71 9.24 -16.53
C SER A 66 -4.55 9.76 -15.68
N LEU A 67 -4.09 9.01 -14.67
CA LEU A 67 -3.05 9.41 -13.72
C LEU A 67 -3.27 10.83 -13.15
N SER A 68 -4.53 11.21 -12.92
CA SER A 68 -4.90 12.52 -12.41
C SER A 68 -5.01 12.50 -10.89
N HIS A 69 -4.03 13.06 -10.17
CA HIS A 69 -3.86 12.88 -8.73
C HIS A 69 -4.67 13.87 -7.89
N MET A 70 -6.00 13.88 -8.07
CA MET A 70 -6.90 14.90 -7.48
C MET A 70 -7.60 14.48 -6.18
N GLY A 71 -7.53 13.20 -5.79
CA GLY A 71 -8.22 12.68 -4.61
C GLY A 71 -7.45 11.62 -3.84
N GLY A 72 -7.86 11.38 -2.59
CA GLY A 72 -7.35 10.31 -1.73
C GLY A 72 -5.83 10.29 -1.57
N LEU A 73 -5.27 9.08 -1.53
CA LEU A 73 -3.83 8.84 -1.43
C LEU A 73 -3.05 9.49 -2.58
N ALA A 74 -3.55 9.42 -3.81
CA ALA A 74 -2.90 10.01 -4.98
C ALA A 74 -2.68 11.52 -4.79
N LYS A 75 -3.68 12.23 -4.28
CA LYS A 75 -3.55 13.66 -3.95
C LYS A 75 -2.50 13.90 -2.88
N ALA A 76 -2.47 13.09 -1.82
CA ALA A 76 -1.51 13.24 -0.73
C ALA A 76 -0.06 13.02 -1.21
N LEU A 77 0.18 11.98 -2.02
CA LEU A 77 1.47 11.71 -2.64
C LEU A 77 1.90 12.83 -3.59
N SER A 78 0.99 13.29 -4.46
CA SER A 78 1.26 14.39 -5.40
C SER A 78 1.55 15.72 -4.69
N ALA A 79 0.79 16.04 -3.63
CA ALA A 79 1.02 17.24 -2.83
C ALA A 79 2.38 17.20 -2.11
N THR A 80 2.77 16.04 -1.58
CA THR A 80 4.03 15.86 -0.85
C THR A 80 5.24 15.81 -1.81
N GLY A 81 5.16 15.01 -2.88
CA GLY A 81 6.22 14.89 -3.86
C GLY A 81 6.35 16.09 -4.80
N GLY A 82 5.31 16.92 -4.88
CA GLY A 82 5.28 18.17 -5.65
C GLY A 82 4.86 17.99 -7.11
N ARG A 83 4.86 19.12 -7.85
CA ARG A 83 4.32 19.22 -9.22
C ARG A 83 4.91 18.22 -10.22
N THR A 84 6.13 17.73 -9.98
CA THR A 84 6.81 16.75 -10.83
C THR A 84 5.98 15.48 -11.03
N ILE A 85 5.30 14.98 -10.00
CA ILE A 85 4.52 13.73 -10.09
C ILE A 85 3.41 13.87 -11.14
N GLN A 86 2.63 14.96 -11.08
CA GLN A 86 1.56 15.19 -12.04
C GLN A 86 2.13 15.48 -13.44
N ALA A 87 3.19 16.30 -13.55
CA ALA A 87 3.79 16.62 -14.84
C ALA A 87 4.32 15.37 -15.58
N GLU A 88 5.00 14.46 -14.88
CA GLU A 88 5.45 13.20 -15.47
C GLU A 88 4.29 12.25 -15.81
N SER A 89 3.23 12.27 -15.01
CA SER A 89 1.99 11.52 -15.28
C SER A 89 1.30 12.02 -16.55
N ASP A 90 1.23 13.33 -16.75
CA ASP A 90 0.62 13.94 -17.94
C ASP A 90 1.42 13.57 -19.20
N VAL A 91 2.77 13.61 -19.12
CA VAL A 91 3.66 13.16 -20.21
C VAL A 91 3.46 11.67 -20.50
N PHE A 92 3.33 10.84 -19.47
CA PHE A 92 3.07 9.40 -19.65
C PHE A 92 1.75 9.17 -20.40
N ILE A 93 0.66 9.82 -20.00
CA ILE A 93 -0.65 9.67 -20.64
C ILE A 93 -0.63 10.21 -22.08
N ALA A 94 0.03 11.34 -22.32
CA ALA A 94 0.16 11.90 -23.67
C ALA A 94 0.88 10.94 -24.63
N LYS A 95 1.85 10.16 -24.12
CA LYS A 95 2.64 9.21 -24.92
C LYS A 95 1.97 7.85 -25.07
N ASN A 96 1.38 7.30 -24.01
CA ASN A 96 0.94 5.91 -23.96
C ASN A 96 -0.59 5.74 -23.97
N GLY A 97 -1.34 6.84 -23.83
CA GLY A 97 -2.78 6.80 -23.64
C GLY A 97 -3.19 6.47 -22.20
N LYS A 98 -4.51 6.30 -22.01
CA LYS A 98 -5.09 5.94 -20.71
C LYS A 98 -4.77 4.50 -20.35
N LEU A 99 -4.50 4.29 -19.06
CA LEU A 99 -4.32 2.97 -18.47
C LEU A 99 -5.67 2.29 -18.24
N LYS A 100 -5.66 0.96 -18.16
CA LYS A 100 -6.80 0.12 -17.75
C LYS A 100 -6.61 -0.38 -16.33
N ALA A 101 -7.70 -0.80 -15.70
CA ALA A 101 -7.64 -1.46 -14.39
C ALA A 101 -6.69 -2.68 -14.43
N GLY A 102 -5.82 -2.77 -13.42
CA GLY A 102 -4.75 -3.75 -13.32
C GLY A 102 -3.45 -3.36 -14.05
N GLU A 103 -3.38 -2.22 -14.74
CA GLU A 103 -2.15 -1.72 -15.36
C GLU A 103 -1.41 -0.75 -14.43
N VAL A 104 -0.10 -0.61 -14.68
CA VAL A 104 0.80 0.23 -13.89
C VAL A 104 1.55 1.22 -14.77
N ALA A 105 1.90 2.38 -14.21
CA ALA A 105 2.86 3.33 -14.78
C ALA A 105 3.88 3.75 -13.72
N VAL A 106 5.09 4.12 -14.15
CA VAL A 106 6.17 4.51 -13.23
C VAL A 106 6.57 5.95 -13.48
N THR A 107 6.70 6.72 -12.41
CA THR A 107 7.23 8.09 -12.41
C THR A 107 8.29 8.24 -11.31
N THR A 108 9.03 9.35 -11.35
CA THR A 108 9.84 9.77 -10.21
C THR A 108 8.96 10.12 -9.01
N ALA A 109 9.54 10.04 -7.82
CA ALA A 109 8.84 10.32 -6.58
C ALA A 109 8.80 11.82 -6.21
N GLY A 110 9.41 12.69 -7.02
CA GLY A 110 9.61 14.09 -6.68
C GLY A 110 10.36 14.27 -5.35
N LYS A 111 9.70 14.87 -4.35
CA LYS A 111 10.24 15.10 -3.00
C LYS A 111 9.92 14.00 -1.98
N LEU A 112 9.17 12.97 -2.37
CA LEU A 112 8.87 11.86 -1.46
C LEU A 112 10.15 11.11 -1.07
N PRO A 113 10.19 10.46 0.11
CA PRO A 113 11.37 9.75 0.57
C PRO A 113 11.50 8.34 -0.05
N CYS A 114 11.26 8.23 -1.35
CA CYS A 114 11.45 7.01 -2.15
C CYS A 114 12.03 7.38 -3.53
N MET A 115 12.44 6.38 -4.31
CA MET A 115 13.03 6.62 -5.63
C MET A 115 11.96 6.81 -6.70
N LYS A 116 10.92 5.96 -6.67
CA LYS A 116 9.88 5.91 -7.71
C LYS A 116 8.48 5.75 -7.11
N LEU A 117 7.49 6.22 -7.88
CA LEU A 117 6.10 5.84 -7.68
C LEU A 117 5.70 4.82 -8.74
N ILE A 118 5.03 3.75 -8.30
CA ILE A 118 4.33 2.82 -9.19
C ILE A 118 2.84 3.15 -9.09
N HIS A 119 2.29 3.78 -10.12
CA HIS A 119 0.88 4.13 -10.21
C HIS A 119 0.08 2.92 -10.67
N LEU A 120 -0.59 2.25 -9.74
CA LEU A 120 -1.48 1.14 -10.05
C LEU A 120 -2.91 1.64 -10.22
N VAL A 121 -3.51 1.38 -11.38
CA VAL A 121 -4.93 1.60 -11.60
C VAL A 121 -5.72 0.43 -11.03
N GLY A 122 -6.38 0.66 -9.89
CA GLY A 122 -7.25 -0.33 -9.26
C GLY A 122 -8.59 -0.48 -9.99
N PRO A 123 -9.33 -1.59 -9.79
CA PRO A 123 -10.73 -1.67 -10.23
C PRO A 123 -11.61 -0.68 -9.45
N CYS A 124 -12.55 -0.05 -10.16
CA CYS A 124 -13.55 0.85 -9.59
C CYS A 124 -14.94 0.20 -9.65
N LEU A 125 -15.68 0.23 -8.55
CA LEU A 125 -17.03 -0.33 -8.45
C LEU A 125 -18.07 0.78 -8.22
N GLN A 126 -19.17 0.69 -8.96
CA GLN A 126 -20.34 1.54 -8.72
C GLN A 126 -21.11 1.08 -7.47
N ASN A 127 -22.04 1.92 -6.98
CA ASN A 127 -22.79 1.65 -5.75
C ASN A 127 -23.71 0.42 -5.88
N ASP A 128 -24.20 0.14 -7.07
CA ASP A 128 -25.05 -1.01 -7.45
C ASP A 128 -24.22 -2.26 -7.81
N ARG A 129 -23.06 -2.44 -7.16
CA ARG A 129 -22.14 -3.55 -7.39
C ARG A 129 -22.83 -4.92 -7.25
N THR A 130 -22.71 -5.74 -8.30
CA THR A 130 -23.13 -7.14 -8.29
C THR A 130 -21.99 -8.07 -7.87
N VAL A 131 -22.32 -9.31 -7.51
CA VAL A 131 -21.32 -10.36 -7.21
C VAL A 131 -20.37 -10.58 -8.39
N HIS A 132 -20.87 -10.50 -9.63
CA HIS A 132 -20.04 -10.63 -10.84
C HIS A 132 -19.04 -9.48 -10.98
N MET A 133 -19.46 -8.24 -10.71
CA MET A 133 -18.56 -7.07 -10.74
C MET A 133 -17.46 -7.19 -9.70
N ILE A 134 -17.79 -7.64 -8.48
CA ILE A 134 -16.81 -7.89 -7.42
C ILE A 134 -15.83 -8.99 -7.85
N SER A 135 -16.31 -10.10 -8.42
CA SER A 135 -15.47 -11.18 -8.92
C SER A 135 -14.51 -10.72 -10.02
N HIS A 136 -14.99 -9.89 -10.95
CA HIS A 136 -14.15 -9.30 -11.98
C HIS A 136 -13.10 -8.34 -11.38
N ALA A 137 -13.50 -7.48 -10.44
CA ALA A 137 -12.60 -6.57 -9.73
C ALA A 137 -11.49 -7.33 -8.98
N LYS A 138 -11.79 -8.47 -8.33
CA LYS A 138 -10.77 -9.33 -7.72
C LYS A 138 -9.70 -9.73 -8.72
N LYS A 139 -10.08 -10.18 -9.93
CA LYS A 139 -9.14 -10.58 -10.99
C LYS A 139 -8.27 -9.41 -11.46
N LEU A 140 -8.86 -8.23 -11.63
CA LEU A 140 -8.14 -7.03 -12.04
C LEU A 140 -7.15 -6.56 -10.96
N LEU A 141 -7.54 -6.60 -9.69
CA LEU A 141 -6.65 -6.24 -8.59
C LEU A 141 -5.52 -7.26 -8.44
N THR A 142 -5.78 -8.57 -8.56
CA THR A 142 -4.73 -9.60 -8.61
C THR A 142 -3.74 -9.33 -9.72
N LYS A 143 -4.21 -9.07 -10.95
CA LYS A 143 -3.34 -8.69 -12.08
C LYS A 143 -2.52 -7.43 -11.75
N GLY A 144 -3.17 -6.42 -11.16
CA GLY A 144 -2.53 -5.17 -10.75
C GLY A 144 -1.40 -5.36 -9.76
N ILE A 145 -1.63 -6.12 -8.69
CA ILE A 145 -0.61 -6.41 -7.69
C ILE A 145 0.54 -7.23 -8.32
N LEU A 146 0.27 -8.23 -9.16
CA LEU A 146 1.32 -8.94 -9.87
C LEU A 146 2.15 -8.02 -10.76
N ASN A 147 1.51 -7.11 -11.51
CA ASN A 147 2.21 -6.13 -12.35
C ASN A 147 3.07 -5.17 -11.51
N VAL A 148 2.63 -4.80 -10.30
CA VAL A 148 3.45 -4.04 -9.35
C VAL A 148 4.69 -4.84 -8.96
N MET A 149 4.56 -6.13 -8.65
CA MET A 149 5.70 -6.97 -8.26
C MET A 149 6.68 -7.13 -9.42
N THR A 150 6.20 -7.42 -10.63
CA THR A 150 7.03 -7.48 -11.85
C THR A 150 7.77 -6.18 -12.08
N CYS A 151 7.07 -5.05 -11.97
CA CYS A 151 7.70 -3.73 -12.11
C CYS A 151 8.81 -3.49 -11.07
N ALA A 152 8.63 -3.96 -9.84
CA ALA A 152 9.64 -3.83 -8.80
C ALA A 152 10.90 -4.65 -9.12
N GLU A 153 10.74 -5.85 -9.68
CA GLU A 153 11.85 -6.68 -10.16
C GLU A 153 12.60 -6.03 -11.33
N GLU A 154 11.88 -5.54 -12.34
CA GLU A 154 12.45 -4.88 -13.51
C GLU A 154 13.30 -3.66 -13.14
N HIS A 155 12.87 -2.91 -12.12
CA HIS A 155 13.60 -1.77 -11.60
C HIS A 155 14.64 -2.14 -10.52
N LYS A 156 14.77 -3.42 -10.18
CA LYS A 156 15.70 -3.95 -9.16
C LYS A 156 15.52 -3.29 -7.79
N PHE A 157 14.28 -3.01 -7.40
CA PHE A 157 13.99 -2.52 -6.06
C PHE A 157 14.23 -3.61 -5.02
N SER A 158 14.71 -3.19 -3.86
CA SER A 158 14.87 -4.01 -2.66
C SER A 158 13.69 -3.87 -1.71
N SER A 159 12.93 -2.78 -1.79
CA SER A 159 11.76 -2.53 -0.93
C SER A 159 10.60 -1.82 -1.64
N ILE A 160 9.38 -2.20 -1.30
CA ILE A 160 8.14 -1.59 -1.81
C ILE A 160 7.09 -1.39 -0.72
N ALA A 161 6.37 -0.27 -0.76
CA ALA A 161 5.22 -0.02 0.10
C ALA A 161 3.91 0.00 -0.71
N ILE A 162 2.93 -0.79 -0.27
CA ILE A 162 1.67 -1.07 -0.96
C ILE A 162 0.49 -0.73 -0.02
N PRO A 163 -0.44 0.17 -0.40
CA PRO A 163 -1.66 0.43 0.35
C PRO A 163 -2.74 -0.63 0.06
N ALA A 164 -3.88 -0.55 0.76
CA ALA A 164 -5.11 -1.22 0.34
C ALA A 164 -5.67 -0.58 -0.93
N VAL A 165 -5.13 -0.94 -2.10
CA VAL A 165 -5.52 -0.34 -3.38
C VAL A 165 -7.00 -0.58 -3.67
N SER A 166 -7.70 0.48 -4.11
CA SER A 166 -9.13 0.53 -4.45
C SER A 166 -10.13 0.58 -3.29
N SER A 167 -9.69 0.48 -2.03
CA SER A 167 -10.60 0.43 -0.86
C SER A 167 -11.25 1.77 -0.49
N GLY A 168 -10.73 2.88 -1.03
CA GLY A 168 -11.25 4.23 -0.82
C GLY A 168 -12.27 4.66 -1.87
N ILE A 169 -11.94 5.70 -2.64
CA ILE A 169 -12.83 6.34 -3.63
C ILE A 169 -13.41 5.35 -4.66
N PHE A 170 -12.67 4.29 -4.98
CA PHE A 170 -13.08 3.27 -5.96
C PHE A 170 -14.10 2.24 -5.42
N ASN A 171 -14.50 2.38 -4.15
CA ASN A 171 -15.63 1.67 -3.55
C ASN A 171 -15.55 0.14 -3.67
N PHE A 172 -14.33 -0.41 -3.72
CA PHE A 172 -14.10 -1.84 -3.62
C PHE A 172 -14.07 -2.22 -2.13
N PRO A 173 -14.96 -3.10 -1.63
CA PRO A 173 -14.92 -3.55 -0.23
C PRO A 173 -13.51 -3.83 0.31
N VAL A 174 -13.12 -3.09 1.36
CA VAL A 174 -11.78 -3.14 1.95
C VAL A 174 -11.39 -4.55 2.40
N THR A 175 -12.33 -5.29 3.01
CA THR A 175 -12.15 -6.69 3.42
C THR A 175 -11.69 -7.56 2.25
N ILE A 176 -12.31 -7.37 1.07
CA ILE A 176 -11.98 -8.12 -0.13
C ILE A 176 -10.66 -7.64 -0.75
N CYS A 177 -10.41 -6.33 -0.75
CA CYS A 177 -9.13 -5.78 -1.21
C CYS A 177 -7.97 -6.38 -0.41
N ALA A 178 -8.12 -6.44 0.91
CA ALA A 178 -7.15 -7.02 1.82
C ALA A 178 -6.86 -8.49 1.51
N ASP A 179 -7.91 -9.31 1.35
CA ASP A 179 -7.76 -10.72 0.95
C ASP A 179 -6.98 -10.86 -0.36
N VAL A 180 -7.35 -10.09 -1.38
CA VAL A 180 -6.73 -10.17 -2.70
C VAL A 180 -5.27 -9.74 -2.64
N VAL A 181 -4.95 -8.63 -1.99
CA VAL A 181 -3.57 -8.12 -1.87
C VAL A 181 -2.68 -9.13 -1.15
N VAL A 182 -3.10 -9.59 0.04
CA VAL A 182 -2.30 -10.52 0.85
C VAL A 182 -2.14 -11.87 0.15
N THR A 183 -3.22 -12.43 -0.40
CA THR A 183 -3.16 -13.71 -1.15
C THR A 183 -2.25 -13.60 -2.37
N THR A 184 -2.32 -12.50 -3.11
CA THR A 184 -1.50 -12.32 -4.32
C THR A 184 -0.03 -12.20 -3.96
N ILE A 185 0.30 -11.46 -2.89
CA ILE A 185 1.67 -11.33 -2.39
C ILE A 185 2.20 -12.67 -1.88
N LYS A 186 1.42 -13.45 -1.12
CA LYS A 186 1.82 -14.79 -0.68
C LYS A 186 2.21 -15.67 -1.86
N LYS A 187 1.32 -15.76 -2.86
CA LYS A 187 1.56 -16.54 -4.08
C LYS A 187 2.80 -16.07 -4.82
N TYR A 188 2.99 -14.76 -4.97
CA TYR A 188 4.19 -14.21 -5.60
C TYR A 188 5.47 -14.64 -4.86
N ILE A 189 5.49 -14.56 -3.52
CA ILE A 189 6.63 -14.99 -2.70
C ILE A 189 6.89 -16.50 -2.83
N GLU A 190 5.84 -17.32 -2.83
CA GLU A 190 5.94 -18.78 -3.00
C GLU A 190 6.57 -19.18 -4.35
N HIS A 191 6.34 -18.39 -5.40
CA HIS A 191 6.89 -18.62 -6.74
C HIS A 191 8.21 -17.88 -6.99
N LYS A 192 8.72 -17.13 -6.02
CA LYS A 192 9.97 -16.38 -6.15
C LYS A 192 11.15 -17.35 -6.27
N ASN A 193 12.07 -17.06 -7.20
CA ASN A 193 13.27 -17.87 -7.40
C ASN A 193 14.14 -17.84 -6.12
N PRO A 194 14.59 -19.01 -5.58
CA PRO A 194 15.44 -19.07 -4.38
C PRO A 194 16.76 -18.28 -4.47
N THR A 195 17.21 -17.98 -5.68
CA THR A 195 18.43 -17.20 -5.96
C THR A 195 18.18 -15.69 -6.02
N SER A 196 16.93 -15.24 -6.07
CA SER A 196 16.58 -13.82 -6.06
C SER A 196 17.07 -13.13 -4.78
N PRO A 197 17.45 -11.83 -4.86
CA PRO A 197 17.90 -11.08 -3.69
C PRO A 197 16.78 -10.92 -2.65
N PRO A 198 17.15 -10.58 -1.39
CA PRO A 198 16.19 -10.17 -0.37
C PRO A 198 15.23 -9.08 -0.88
N PHE A 199 13.95 -9.17 -0.55
CA PHE A 199 12.95 -8.18 -0.94
C PHE A 199 11.96 -7.88 0.18
N GLU A 200 11.76 -6.60 0.47
CA GLU A 200 10.90 -6.12 1.55
C GLU A 200 9.58 -5.57 0.99
N ILE A 201 8.46 -6.11 1.46
CA ILE A 201 7.12 -5.69 1.07
C ILE A 201 6.45 -5.13 2.31
N HIS A 202 6.00 -3.88 2.23
CA HIS A 202 5.34 -3.20 3.33
C HIS A 202 3.89 -2.92 2.96
N LEU A 203 2.96 -3.46 3.74
CA LEU A 203 1.54 -3.14 3.64
C LEU A 203 1.28 -1.96 4.57
N VAL A 204 0.97 -0.78 4.03
CA VAL A 204 0.95 0.48 4.81
C VAL A 204 -0.38 1.21 4.60
N ASN A 205 -1.10 1.46 5.69
CA ASN A 205 -2.34 2.24 5.70
C ASN A 205 -2.37 3.15 6.93
N ASN A 206 -3.02 4.32 6.84
CA ASN A 206 -3.00 5.32 7.93
C ASN A 206 -4.23 5.25 8.85
N ASP A 207 -5.35 4.73 8.37
CA ASP A 207 -6.60 4.61 9.11
C ASP A 207 -6.76 3.25 9.80
N ASP A 208 -7.38 3.26 10.98
CA ASP A 208 -7.54 2.06 11.80
C ASP A 208 -8.39 0.97 11.14
N LEU A 209 -9.45 1.35 10.44
CA LEU A 209 -10.36 0.40 9.78
C LEU A 209 -9.61 -0.44 8.74
N THR A 210 -8.91 0.22 7.82
CA THR A 210 -8.16 -0.47 6.76
C THR A 210 -7.03 -1.31 7.34
N VAL A 211 -6.35 -0.82 8.37
CA VAL A 211 -5.32 -1.58 9.08
C VAL A 211 -5.88 -2.87 9.69
N THR A 212 -7.01 -2.79 10.41
CA THR A 212 -7.67 -3.96 10.99
C THR A 212 -8.12 -4.96 9.91
N GLU A 213 -8.70 -4.47 8.82
CA GLU A 213 -9.14 -5.31 7.70
C GLU A 213 -7.98 -5.97 6.96
N MET A 214 -6.80 -5.35 6.92
CA MET A 214 -5.56 -5.94 6.40
C MET A 214 -4.93 -6.94 7.37
N GLU A 215 -5.06 -6.72 8.68
CA GLU A 215 -4.50 -7.60 9.72
C GLU A 215 -5.16 -8.99 9.70
N ARG A 216 -6.46 -9.06 9.42
CA ARG A 216 -7.20 -10.33 9.32
C ARG A 216 -6.57 -11.32 8.31
N PRO A 217 -6.52 -11.03 6.99
CA PRO A 217 -5.88 -11.93 6.03
C PRO A 217 -4.38 -12.04 6.26
N PHE A 218 -3.70 -11.03 6.84
CA PHE A 218 -2.30 -11.19 7.22
C PHE A 218 -2.12 -12.36 8.20
N LYS A 219 -2.98 -12.46 9.22
CA LYS A 219 -2.97 -13.58 10.17
C LYS A 219 -3.39 -14.88 9.50
N GLU A 220 -4.59 -14.90 8.92
CA GLU A 220 -5.23 -16.10 8.35
C GLU A 220 -4.45 -16.70 7.18
N ILE A 221 -3.79 -15.87 6.35
CA ILE A 221 -3.16 -16.33 5.10
C ILE A 221 -1.65 -16.46 5.24
N LEU A 222 -0.98 -15.54 5.93
CA LEU A 222 0.49 -15.57 6.04
C LEU A 222 0.98 -16.27 7.31
N LEU A 223 0.28 -16.13 8.44
CA LEU A 223 0.78 -16.59 9.74
C LEU A 223 0.15 -17.90 10.24
N GLU A 224 -1.03 -18.28 9.74
CA GLU A 224 -1.60 -19.57 10.13
C GLU A 224 -0.78 -20.75 9.58
N PRO A 225 -0.56 -21.81 10.40
CA PRO A 225 0.13 -23.01 9.94
C PRO A 225 -0.61 -23.63 8.76
N LEU A 226 0.11 -24.24 7.82
CA LEU A 226 -0.44 -25.17 6.83
C LEU A 226 -1.07 -26.38 7.53
N SER A 227 -2.23 -26.22 8.15
CA SER A 227 -3.08 -27.33 8.57
C SER A 227 -3.84 -27.82 7.33
N ASP A 228 -3.13 -28.50 6.41
CA ASP A 228 -3.70 -29.44 5.42
C ASP A 228 -2.62 -30.09 4.52
N VAL A 229 -1.52 -30.56 5.12
CA VAL A 229 -0.64 -31.57 4.49
C VAL A 229 -0.44 -32.74 5.44
N MET A 230 -1.54 -33.36 5.88
CA MET A 230 -1.51 -34.66 6.59
C MET A 230 -2.71 -35.57 6.28
N GLN A 231 -3.36 -35.42 5.12
CA GLN A 231 -4.20 -36.49 4.58
C GLN A 231 -4.02 -36.56 3.07
N CYS A 232 -3.25 -37.57 2.64
CA CYS A 232 -3.37 -38.34 1.40
C CYS A 232 -1.99 -38.87 0.98
N PHE A 233 -1.58 -39.98 1.60
CA PHE A 233 -0.96 -41.05 0.83
C PHE A 233 -1.74 -42.33 1.18
N PRO A 234 -2.18 -43.12 0.17
CA PRO A 234 -2.78 -44.43 0.39
C PRO A 234 -1.76 -45.43 0.93
#